data_AF-A0A8I1A5T7-F1
#
_entry.id   AF-A0A8I1A5T7-F1
#
_cell.length_a   1.000
_cell.length_b   1.000
_cell.length_c   1.000
_cell.angle_alpha   90.00
_cell.angle_beta   90.00
_cell.angle_gamma   90.00
#
_symmetry.space_group_name_H-M   'P 1'
#
loop_
_entity.id
_entity.type
_entity.pdbx_description
1 polymer ?
#
loop_
_entity_poly.entity_id
_entity_poly.type
_entity_poly.pdbx_seq_one_letter_code
_entity_poly.pdbx_strand_id
1 'polypeptide(L)'
;MGEWILWSVFLYIALYFLVKGLSRYLGNYYHNKAVHLVIITKNSQHEVEWMIRSYYAWNGPQGKPGQITCLDAGSKDDTLFILNRLKQRYPTLEVIRLHSGTDEDEAVYRWLQSQEKNRGKLIVMDLREVDSSDKSEKGSA
;
A
#
# COMPACT_ATOMS: atom_id res chain seq x y z
N MET A 1 -32.38 31.92 26.03
CA MET A 1 -31.36 31.91 24.95
C MET A 1 -30.06 31.21 25.36
N GLY A 2 -29.54 31.39 26.58
CA GLY A 2 -28.28 30.76 27.01
C GLY A 2 -28.29 29.22 27.08
N GLU A 3 -29.43 28.60 27.39
CA GLU A 3 -29.53 27.13 27.51
C GLU A 3 -29.27 26.41 26.16
N TRP A 4 -29.72 26.97 25.04
CA TRP A 4 -29.48 26.41 23.71
C TRP A 4 -28.00 26.41 23.33
N ILE A 5 -27.25 27.41 23.78
CA ILE A 5 -25.81 27.50 23.56
C ILE A 5 -25.10 26.40 24.36
N LEU A 6 -25.50 26.21 25.62
CA LEU A 6 -24.93 25.14 26.47
C LEU A 6 -25.16 23.75 25.88
N TRP A 7 -26.37 23.47 25.39
CA TRP A 7 -26.67 22.20 24.73
C TRP A 7 -25.86 22.01 23.43
N SER A 8 -25.65 23.06 22.65
CA SER A 8 -24.84 22.98 21.41
C SER A 8 -23.36 22.67 21.69
N VAL A 9 -22.78 23.31 22.71
CA VAL A 9 -21.39 23.08 23.11
C VAL A 9 -21.24 21.68 23.69
N PHE A 10 -22.19 21.24 24.52
CA PHE A 10 -22.20 19.88 25.05
C PHE A 10 -22.28 18.83 23.94
N LEU A 11 -23.18 19.02 22.96
CA LEU A 11 -23.32 18.12 21.81
C LEU A 11 -22.02 18.05 21.01
N TYR A 12 -21.37 19.18 20.76
CA TYR A 12 -20.11 19.24 20.02
C TYR A 12 -19.00 18.46 20.75
N ILE A 13 -18.87 18.66 22.06
CA ILE A 13 -17.89 17.93 22.89
C ILE A 13 -18.21 16.43 22.89
N ALA A 14 -19.48 16.04 23.07
CA ALA A 14 -19.91 14.65 23.06
C ALA A 14 -19.62 13.99 21.70
N LEU A 15 -19.90 14.66 20.59
CA LEU A 15 -19.61 14.17 19.24
C LEU A 15 -18.11 14.03 19.01
N TYR A 16 -17.30 15.00 19.46
CA TYR A 16 -15.84 14.93 19.38
C TYR A 16 -15.30 13.70 20.13
N PHE A 17 -15.77 13.44 21.35
CA PHE A 17 -15.37 12.25 22.12
C PHE A 17 -15.89 10.95 21.51
N LEU A 18 -17.09 10.95 20.93
CA LEU A 18 -17.67 9.80 20.25
C LEU A 18 -16.86 9.44 19.00
N VAL A 19 -16.54 10.41 18.15
CA VAL A 19 -15.68 10.21 16.98
C VAL A 19 -14.28 9.77 17.40
N LYS A 20 -13.68 10.39 18.42
CA LYS A 20 -12.35 10.01 18.93
C LYS A 20 -12.34 8.62 19.59
N GLY A 21 -13.45 8.24 20.23
CA GLY A 21 -13.65 6.92 20.82
C GLY A 21 -13.83 5.85 19.76
N LEU A 22 -14.68 6.12 18.76
CA LEU A 22 -14.92 5.23 17.63
C LEU A 22 -13.66 5.07 16.76
N SER A 23 -12.91 6.15 16.54
CA SER A 23 -11.61 6.12 15.86
C SER A 23 -10.59 5.26 16.60
N ARG A 24 -10.54 5.35 17.94
CA ARG A 24 -9.68 4.47 18.76
C ARG A 24 -10.16 3.01 18.74
N TYR A 25 -11.46 2.78 18.80
CA TYR A 25 -12.05 1.43 18.81
C TYR A 25 -11.84 0.73 17.46
N LEU A 26 -12.11 1.41 16.35
CA LEU A 26 -11.87 0.92 15.00
C LEU A 26 -10.37 0.81 14.68
N GLY A 27 -9.55 1.77 15.13
CA GLY A 27 -8.10 1.74 14.97
C GLY A 27 -7.43 0.58 15.72
N ASN A 28 -7.99 0.15 16.86
CA ASN A 28 -7.54 -1.06 17.56
C ASN A 28 -7.99 -2.36 16.87
N TYR A 29 -9.11 -2.37 16.15
CA TYR A 29 -9.50 -3.53 15.33
C TYR A 29 -8.61 -3.66 14.08
N TYR A 30 -8.10 -2.55 13.56
CA TYR A 30 -7.13 -2.50 12.48
C TYR A 30 -5.67 -2.61 12.93
N HIS A 31 -5.41 -3.13 14.14
CA HIS A 31 -4.08 -3.60 14.57
C HIS A 31 -3.69 -4.91 13.87
N ASN A 32 -4.01 -5.04 12.59
CA ASN A 32 -3.44 -6.08 11.76
C ASN A 32 -1.97 -5.74 11.53
N LYS A 33 -1.12 -6.56 12.13
CA LYS A 33 0.35 -6.58 12.09
C LYS A 33 0.95 -6.78 10.68
N ALA A 34 0.32 -6.25 9.63
CA ALA A 34 0.93 -6.15 8.32
C ALA A 34 1.95 -5.00 8.39
N VAL A 35 3.14 -5.35 8.88
CA VAL A 35 4.23 -4.39 9.08
C VAL A 35 4.82 -3.96 7.73
N HIS A 36 4.60 -4.74 6.67
CA HIS A 36 5.26 -4.55 5.38
C HIS A 36 4.35 -4.91 4.19
N LEU A 37 4.01 -3.90 3.38
CA LEU A 37 3.31 -4.03 2.11
C LEU A 37 4.33 -4.11 0.96
N VAL A 38 4.20 -5.11 0.11
CA VAL A 38 5.02 -5.34 -1.07
C VAL A 38 4.15 -5.13 -2.30
N ILE A 39 4.55 -4.21 -3.18
CA ILE A 39 3.85 -3.92 -4.44
C ILE A 39 4.73 -4.41 -5.58
N ILE A 40 4.22 -5.32 -6.42
CA ILE A 40 4.91 -5.78 -7.63
C ILE A 40 4.35 -4.97 -8.80
N THR A 41 5.24 -4.41 -9.62
CA THR A 41 4.89 -3.51 -10.72
C THR A 41 5.59 -3.90 -12.01
N LYS A 42 4.86 -3.80 -13.12
CA LYS A 42 5.40 -3.94 -14.48
C LYS A 42 4.54 -3.12 -15.42
N ASN A 43 5.09 -2.01 -15.90
CA ASN A 43 4.41 -1.05 -16.77
C ASN A 43 3.12 -0.44 -16.16
N SER A 44 3.07 -0.27 -14.84
CA SER A 44 1.86 0.12 -14.09
C SER A 44 1.92 1.57 -13.59
N GLN A 45 2.37 2.50 -14.45
CA GLN A 45 2.70 3.89 -14.10
C GLN A 45 1.60 4.63 -13.29
N HIS A 46 0.36 4.58 -13.76
CA HIS A 46 -0.73 5.34 -13.15
C HIS A 46 -1.20 4.69 -11.84
N GLU A 47 -1.31 3.37 -11.84
CA GLU A 47 -1.83 2.59 -10.72
C GLU A 47 -0.88 2.65 -9.52
N VAL A 48 0.43 2.53 -9.77
CA VAL A 48 1.43 2.55 -8.71
C VAL A 48 1.47 3.89 -7.98
N GLU A 49 1.35 5.01 -8.71
CA GLU A 49 1.38 6.34 -8.10
C GLU A 49 0.18 6.53 -7.17
N TRP A 50 -1.03 6.22 -7.66
CA TRP A 50 -2.24 6.35 -6.85
C TRP A 50 -2.20 5.42 -5.65
N MET A 51 -1.75 4.18 -5.82
CA MET A 51 -1.70 3.22 -4.72
C MET A 51 -0.77 3.69 -3.60
N ILE A 52 0.45 4.11 -3.94
CA ILE A 52 1.43 4.63 -2.98
C ILE A 52 0.89 5.88 -2.28
N ARG A 53 0.39 6.87 -3.04
CA ARG A 53 -0.13 8.12 -2.47
C ARG A 53 -1.28 7.87 -1.50
N SER A 54 -2.18 6.96 -1.87
CA SER A 54 -3.36 6.67 -1.05
C SER A 54 -2.96 5.89 0.21
N TYR A 55 -2.03 4.94 0.12
CA TYR A 55 -1.48 4.26 1.29
C TYR A 55 -0.91 5.24 2.33
N TYR A 56 -0.07 6.18 1.89
CA TYR A 56 0.51 7.18 2.80
C TYR A 56 -0.53 8.17 3.33
N ALA A 57 -1.56 8.50 2.55
CA ALA A 57 -2.66 9.35 3.02
C ALA A 57 -3.48 8.67 4.13
N TRP A 58 -3.73 7.36 4.03
CA TRP A 58 -4.47 6.60 5.04
C TRP A 58 -3.65 6.24 6.28
N ASN A 59 -2.36 5.95 6.12
CA ASN A 59 -1.50 5.52 7.24
C ASN A 59 -0.78 6.67 7.96
N GLY A 60 -0.70 7.86 7.34
CA GLY A 60 -0.09 9.06 7.93
C GLY A 60 -0.59 9.45 9.34
N PRO A 61 -1.91 9.41 9.65
CA PRO A 61 -2.41 9.79 10.97
C PRO A 61 -2.36 8.67 12.03
N GLN A 62 -2.08 7.41 11.67
CA GLN A 62 -2.24 6.24 12.55
C GLN A 62 -0.96 5.83 13.32
N GLY A 63 0.13 6.60 13.20
CA GLY A 63 1.26 6.57 14.15
C GLY A 63 2.26 5.40 14.01
N LYS A 64 2.08 4.48 13.06
CA LYS A 64 3.12 3.53 12.67
C LYS A 64 3.21 3.46 11.15
N PRO A 65 4.25 4.04 10.53
CA PRO A 65 4.46 3.87 9.10
C PRO A 65 4.77 2.40 8.85
N GLY A 66 3.82 1.67 8.26
CA GLY A 66 4.13 0.38 7.67
C GLY A 66 5.19 0.58 6.59
N GLN A 67 6.07 -0.40 6.45
CA GLN A 67 7.09 -0.39 5.42
C GLN A 67 6.41 -0.69 4.08
N ILE A 68 6.73 0.08 3.03
CA ILE A 68 6.38 -0.29 1.65
C ILE A 68 7.67 -0.63 0.93
N THR A 69 7.65 -1.75 0.19
CA THR A 69 8.64 -2.02 -0.84
C THR A 69 7.95 -2.22 -2.18
N CYS A 70 8.37 -1.46 -3.19
CA CYS A 70 7.96 -1.64 -4.57
C CYS A 70 9.01 -2.46 -5.32
N LEU A 71 8.58 -3.56 -5.92
CA LEU A 71 9.37 -4.41 -6.81
C LEU A 71 9.02 -4.03 -8.25
N ASP A 72 9.98 -3.47 -8.98
CA ASP A 72 9.87 -3.23 -10.41
C ASP A 72 10.38 -4.46 -11.17
N ALA A 73 9.48 -5.21 -11.79
CA ALA A 73 9.76 -6.40 -12.58
C ALA A 73 10.22 -6.05 -14.01
N GLY A 74 11.13 -5.07 -14.12
CA GLY A 74 11.73 -4.69 -15.39
C GLY A 74 10.83 -3.85 -16.30
N SER A 75 10.09 -2.89 -15.74
CA SER A 75 9.28 -1.96 -16.54
C SER A 75 10.13 -1.22 -17.58
N LYS A 76 9.55 -1.01 -18.76
CA LYS A 76 10.18 -0.26 -19.87
C LYS A 76 9.63 1.17 -20.01
N ASP A 77 8.62 1.50 -19.23
CA ASP A 77 7.96 2.80 -19.18
C ASP A 77 8.54 3.71 -18.08
N ASP A 78 7.88 4.85 -17.82
CA ASP A 78 8.29 5.82 -16.81
C ASP A 78 7.98 5.37 -15.36
N THR A 79 7.54 4.12 -15.13
CA THR A 79 7.23 3.58 -13.80
C THR A 79 8.40 3.76 -12.83
N LEU A 80 9.62 3.46 -13.27
CA LEU A 80 10.81 3.60 -12.43
C LEU A 80 11.13 5.07 -12.09
N PHE A 81 10.88 5.99 -13.02
CA PHE A 81 11.06 7.43 -12.79
C PHE A 81 10.09 7.94 -11.72
N ILE A 82 8.82 7.51 -11.79
CA ILE A 82 7.79 7.86 -10.82
C ILE A 82 8.08 7.26 -9.45
N LEU A 83 8.50 6.00 -9.38
CA LEU A 83 8.89 5.35 -8.13
C LEU A 83 10.03 6.07 -7.43
N ASN A 84 11.04 6.51 -8.18
CA ASN A 84 12.14 7.29 -7.62
C ASN A 84 11.69 8.68 -7.12
N ARG A 85 10.81 9.35 -7.86
CA ARG A 85 10.20 10.61 -7.41
C ARG A 85 9.38 10.42 -6.12
N LEU A 86 8.60 9.34 -6.03
CA LEU A 86 7.83 9.02 -4.83
C LEU A 86 8.73 8.68 -3.65
N LYS A 87 9.86 7.99 -3.88
CA LYS A 87 10.85 7.67 -2.83
C LYS A 87 11.44 8.93 -2.19
N GLN A 88 11.66 9.99 -2.98
CA GLN A 88 12.10 11.29 -2.42
C GLN A 88 11.05 11.92 -1.53
N ARG A 89 9.76 11.75 -1.85
CA ARG A 89 8.64 12.28 -1.06
C ARG A 89 8.34 11.44 0.18
N TYR A 90 8.56 10.12 0.10
CA TYR A 90 8.23 9.16 1.13
C TYR A 90 9.48 8.36 1.52
N PRO A 91 10.27 8.81 2.51
CA PRO A 91 11.55 8.18 2.84
C PRO A 91 11.48 6.72 3.29
N THR A 92 10.31 6.25 3.72
CA THR A 92 10.09 4.84 4.12
C THR A 92 9.74 3.93 2.93
N LEU A 93 9.61 4.48 1.72
CA LEU A 93 9.38 3.72 0.49
C LEU A 93 10.70 3.12 -0.01
N GLU A 94 10.77 1.80 -0.06
CA GLU A 94 11.85 1.09 -0.74
C GLU A 94 11.44 0.79 -2.19
N VAL A 95 12.39 0.94 -3.12
CA VAL A 95 12.21 0.63 -4.54
C VAL A 95 13.33 -0.32 -4.94
N ILE A 96 12.96 -1.50 -5.45
CA ILE A 96 13.87 -2.56 -5.85
C ILE A 96 13.58 -2.90 -7.30
N ARG A 97 14.61 -2.81 -8.15
CA ARG A 97 14.52 -3.19 -9.54
C ARG A 97 15.01 -4.63 -9.71
N LEU A 98 14.11 -5.51 -10.14
CA LEU A 98 14.43 -6.87 -10.50
C LEU A 98 14.98 -6.85 -11.93
N HIS A 99 16.18 -7.42 -12.12
CA HIS A 99 16.86 -7.37 -13.41
C HIS A 99 16.18 -8.29 -14.43
N SER A 100 15.95 -7.76 -15.63
CA SER A 100 15.22 -8.39 -16.75
C SER A 100 15.91 -9.58 -17.43
N GLY A 101 16.88 -10.24 -16.78
CA GLY A 101 17.64 -11.36 -17.33
C GLY A 101 17.21 -12.74 -16.81
N THR A 102 16.46 -12.77 -15.72
CA THR A 102 15.88 -13.97 -15.11
C THR A 102 14.36 -13.92 -15.21
N ASP A 103 13.71 -15.08 -15.21
CA ASP A 103 12.27 -15.19 -15.05
C ASP A 103 11.78 -14.24 -13.94
N GLU A 104 10.88 -13.32 -14.30
CA GLU A 104 10.41 -12.24 -13.44
C GLU A 104 9.71 -12.81 -12.19
N ASP A 105 8.95 -13.89 -12.37
CA ASP A 105 8.24 -14.57 -11.29
C ASP A 105 9.23 -15.21 -10.30
N GLU A 106 10.29 -15.83 -10.81
CA GLU A 106 11.35 -16.42 -9.98
C GLU A 106 12.11 -15.35 -9.19
N ALA A 107 12.38 -14.19 -9.81
CA ALA A 107 13.05 -13.08 -9.13
C ALA A 107 12.18 -12.49 -8.00
N VAL A 108 10.87 -12.32 -8.25
CA VAL A 108 9.90 -11.88 -7.23
C VAL A 108 9.81 -12.92 -6.11
N TYR A 109 9.67 -14.20 -6.44
CA TYR A 109 9.52 -15.29 -5.48
C TYR A 109 10.72 -15.41 -4.55
N ARG A 110 11.95 -15.35 -5.10
CA ARG A 110 13.19 -15.34 -4.31
C ARG A 110 13.25 -14.16 -3.36
N TRP A 111 12.84 -12.98 -3.81
CA TRP A 111 12.81 -11.81 -2.94
C TRP A 111 11.79 -11.97 -1.81
N LEU A 112 10.58 -12.43 -2.11
CA LEU A 112 9.54 -12.68 -1.10
C LEU A 112 9.99 -13.69 -0.04
N GLN A 113 10.58 -14.81 -0.45
CA GLN A 113 11.14 -15.80 0.49
C GLN A 113 12.25 -15.21 1.38
N SER A 114 13.09 -14.32 0.84
CA SER A 114 14.15 -13.67 1.62
C SER A 114 13.62 -12.78 2.73
N GLN A 115 12.44 -12.17 2.51
CA GLN A 115 11.78 -11.29 3.46
C GLN A 115 10.92 -12.06 4.45
N GLU A 116 10.26 -13.14 4.03
CA GLU A 116 9.43 -13.97 4.92
C GLU A 116 10.25 -14.56 6.08
N LYS A 117 11.54 -14.86 5.85
CA LYS A 117 12.46 -15.30 6.90
C LYS A 117 12.87 -14.21 7.89
N ASN A 118 12.77 -12.93 7.53
CA ASN A 118 13.32 -11.80 8.30
C ASN A 118 12.26 -10.83 8.84
N ARG A 119 11.09 -10.76 8.21
CA ARG A 119 10.04 -9.77 8.49
C ARG A 119 8.74 -10.50 8.77
N GLY A 120 7.92 -9.91 9.65
CA GLY A 120 6.59 -10.43 9.99
C GLY A 120 5.64 -10.47 8.79
N LYS A 121 4.35 -10.71 9.05
CA LYS A 121 3.30 -10.88 8.03
C LYS A 121 3.41 -9.86 6.86
N LEU A 122 3.75 -10.37 5.68
CA LEU A 122 3.83 -9.62 4.41
C LEU A 122 2.45 -9.57 3.75
N ILE A 123 2.09 -8.43 3.17
CA ILE A 123 0.98 -8.33 2.22
C ILE A 123 1.56 -8.05 0.85
N VAL A 124 1.27 -8.90 -0.12
CA VAL A 124 1.74 -8.75 -1.50
C VAL A 124 0.59 -8.29 -2.38
N MET A 125 0.80 -7.24 -3.14
CA MET A 125 -0.13 -6.72 -4.14
C MET A 125 0.56 -6.76 -5.49
N ASP A 126 0.00 -7.52 -6.42
CA ASP A 126 0.50 -7.63 -7.79
C ASP A 126 -0.29 -6.66 -8.69
N LEU A 127 0.39 -5.67 -9.25
CA LEU A 127 -0.15 -4.69 -10.20
C LEU A 127 0.31 -4.96 -11.63
N ARG A 128 0.92 -6.12 -11.90
CA ARG A 128 1.31 -6.48 -13.26
C ARG A 128 0.05 -6.70 -14.09
N GLU A 129 0.05 -6.19 -15.32
CA GLU A 129 -1.01 -6.54 -16.27
C GLU A 129 -1.00 -8.05 -16.49
N VAL A 130 -2.17 -8.69 -16.27
CA VAL A 130 -2.33 -10.11 -16.58
C VAL A 130 -2.29 -10.24 -18.09
N ASP A 131 -1.23 -10.88 -18.60
CA ASP A 131 -1.05 -11.07 -20.03
C ASP A 131 -2.24 -11.89 -20.56
N SER A 132 -3.02 -11.28 -21.44
CA SER A 132 -4.29 -11.84 -21.93
C SER A 132 -4.12 -13.08 -22.82
N SER A 133 -2.88 -13.48 -23.10
CA SER A 133 -2.48 -14.69 -23.81
C SER A 133 -3.00 -15.97 -23.14
N ASP A 134 -3.18 -15.98 -21.82
CA ASP A 134 -3.63 -17.14 -21.05
C ASP A 134 -5.16 -17.39 -21.15
N LYS A 135 -5.92 -16.44 -21.70
CA LYS A 135 -7.36 -16.60 -21.96
C LYS A 135 -7.67 -17.26 -23.30
N SER A 136 -6.73 -17.32 -24.25
CA SER A 136 -6.98 -17.91 -25.56
C SER A 136 -6.96 -19.45 -25.54
N GLU A 137 -6.26 -20.09 -24.58
CA GLU A 137 -6.18 -21.55 -24.52
C GLU A 137 -7.38 -22.20 -23.81
N LYS A 138 -8.12 -21.46 -22.98
CA LYS A 138 -9.28 -21.99 -22.24
C LYS A 138 -10.63 -21.77 -22.93
N GLY A 139 -10.64 -21.12 -24.10
CA GLY A 139 -11.85 -20.82 -24.88
C GLY A 139 -12.13 -21.77 -26.05
N SER A 140 -11.24 -22.74 -26.31
CA SER A 140 -11.40 -23.75 -27.35
C SER A 140 -11.36 -25.15 -26.74
N ALA A 141 -12.39 -25.50 -25.98
CA ALA A 141 -12.70 -26.87 -25.58
C ALA A 141 -14.19 -27.11 -25.76
#